data_AF-A0A0D2MVQ7-F1
#
_entry.id   AF-A0A0D2MVQ7-F1
#
_cell.length_a   1.000
_cell.length_b   1.000
_cell.length_c   1.000
_cell.angle_alpha   90.00
_cell.angle_beta   90.00
_cell.angle_gamma   90.00
#
_symmetry.space_group_name_H-M   'P 1'
#
loop_
_entity.id
_entity.type
_entity.pdbx_description
1 polymer ?
#
loop_
_entity_poly.entity_id
_entity_poly.type
_entity_poly.pdbx_seq_one_letter_code
_entity_poly.pdbx_strand_id
1 'polypeptide(L)'
;MGGAVALLLHKKDPSFWNGAVLVAPMCKISEKVKPHPVVVNILTKMEEIIPKWKIVPTKDVIDSAFKDPIKREVIRNNKLIYQDKPRLKTALEMLRTSISLEDGLNEVILPFFVLHGEADIVTDPEVSKALYEKASSKDKTIKLYPGMWHGLTSGEPDENIEIVFADITAWLDKRCNAVTFEQILRPSNQGFEKFDNVMVSMAATSSRTQSNGTYLCGLKRPRTQRRSAM
;
A
#
# COMPACT_ATOMS: atom_id res chain seq x y z
N MET A 1 6.84 -3.53 4.96
CA MET A 1 6.72 -3.63 3.48
C MET A 1 5.88 -2.51 2.84
N GLY A 2 4.69 -2.16 3.36
CA GLY A 2 3.82 -1.16 2.71
C GLY A 2 4.50 0.17 2.40
N GLY A 3 5.34 0.68 3.30
CA GLY A 3 6.14 1.89 3.04
C GLY A 3 7.10 1.77 1.84
N ALA A 4 7.66 0.58 1.58
CA ALA A 4 8.48 0.32 0.39
C ALA A 4 7.65 0.49 -0.88
N VAL A 5 6.44 -0.09 -0.89
CA VAL A 5 5.50 0.01 -2.01
C VAL A 5 5.12 1.47 -2.26
N ALA A 6 4.80 2.23 -1.21
CA ALA A 6 4.49 3.66 -1.33
C ALA A 6 5.65 4.46 -1.96
N LEU A 7 6.89 4.20 -1.52
CA LEU A 7 8.07 4.86 -2.09
C LEU A 7 8.32 4.44 -3.55
N LEU A 8 8.12 3.18 -3.90
CA LEU A 8 8.23 2.72 -5.29
C LEU A 8 7.15 3.33 -6.19
N LEU A 9 5.91 3.50 -5.69
CA LEU A 9 4.85 4.18 -6.41
C LEU A 9 5.18 5.65 -6.65
N HIS A 10 5.75 6.33 -5.65
CA HIS A 10 6.28 7.68 -5.83
C HIS A 10 7.40 7.73 -6.87
N LYS A 11 8.38 6.82 -6.82
CA LYS A 11 9.46 6.79 -7.82
C LYS A 11 8.95 6.55 -9.25
N LYS A 12 7.84 5.82 -9.40
CA LYS A 12 7.21 5.56 -10.70
C LYS A 12 6.48 6.78 -11.26
N ASP A 13 5.84 7.57 -10.41
CA ASP A 13 5.19 8.84 -10.79
C ASP A 13 5.40 9.89 -9.69
N PRO A 14 6.53 10.64 -9.74
CA PRO A 14 6.92 11.55 -8.67
C PRO A 14 5.98 12.75 -8.46
N SER A 15 5.14 13.05 -9.44
CA SER A 15 4.24 14.21 -9.43
C SER A 15 2.81 13.88 -8.98
N PHE A 16 2.44 12.60 -8.94
CA PHE A 16 1.05 12.19 -8.74
C PHE A 16 0.58 12.33 -7.28
N TRP A 17 1.46 12.12 -6.32
CA TRP A 17 1.10 12.03 -4.90
C TRP A 17 1.32 13.35 -4.17
N ASN A 18 0.35 13.79 -3.37
CA ASN A 18 0.49 15.01 -2.56
C ASN A 18 1.30 14.81 -1.27
N GLY A 19 1.47 13.56 -0.83
CA GLY A 19 2.34 13.20 0.27
C GLY A 19 2.19 11.75 0.72
N ALA A 20 3.01 11.32 1.68
CA ALA A 20 2.96 9.98 2.24
C ALA A 20 3.13 9.95 3.77
N VAL A 21 2.33 9.11 4.42
CA VAL A 21 2.53 8.70 5.82
C VAL A 21 3.17 7.32 5.82
N LEU A 22 4.37 7.23 6.38
CA LEU A 22 5.22 6.04 6.35
C LEU A 22 5.42 5.52 7.78
N VAL A 23 4.71 4.46 8.13
CA VAL A 23 4.82 3.80 9.45
C VAL A 23 5.83 2.66 9.35
N ALA A 24 6.91 2.74 10.12
CA ALA A 24 8.02 1.78 10.14
C ALA A 24 8.41 1.24 8.74
N PRO A 25 8.76 2.13 7.78
CA PRO A 25 8.93 1.75 6.38
C PRO A 25 10.18 0.88 6.14
N MET A 26 10.01 -0.14 5.31
CA MET A 26 11.11 -0.97 4.80
C MET A 26 11.77 -0.26 3.60
N CYS A 27 12.69 0.67 3.86
CA CYS A 27 13.35 1.48 2.82
C CYS A 27 14.88 1.30 2.74
N LYS A 28 15.43 0.48 3.64
CA LYS A 28 16.84 0.08 3.71
C LYS A 28 16.93 -1.23 4.50
N ILE A 29 18.04 -1.94 4.39
CA ILE A 29 18.38 -3.06 5.28
C ILE A 29 19.42 -2.58 6.28
N SER A 30 19.12 -2.67 7.57
CA SER A 30 20.12 -2.39 8.60
C SER A 30 21.25 -3.41 8.54
N GLU A 31 22.49 -2.96 8.68
CA GLU A 31 23.66 -3.82 8.68
C GLU A 31 23.60 -4.88 9.82
N LYS A 32 22.83 -4.62 10.89
CA LYS A 32 22.60 -5.57 11.98
C LYS A 32 21.81 -6.81 11.55
N VAL A 33 20.95 -6.69 10.52
CA VAL A 33 20.03 -7.74 10.08
C VAL A 33 20.28 -8.19 8.64
N LYS A 34 21.32 -7.63 8.00
CA LYS A 34 21.69 -7.94 6.61
C LYS A 34 22.24 -9.36 6.50
N PRO A 35 21.68 -10.23 5.64
CA PRO A 35 22.20 -11.58 5.47
C PRO A 35 23.61 -11.57 4.88
N HIS A 36 24.43 -12.56 5.25
CA HIS A 36 25.78 -12.69 4.72
C HIS A 36 25.75 -12.85 3.18
N PRO A 37 26.62 -12.16 2.40
CA PRO A 37 26.57 -12.16 0.94
C PRO A 37 26.61 -13.56 0.30
N VAL A 38 27.34 -14.49 0.90
CA VAL A 38 27.40 -15.89 0.44
C VAL A 38 26.03 -16.58 0.54
N VAL A 39 25.28 -16.34 1.63
CA VAL A 39 23.93 -16.90 1.81
C VAL A 39 23.00 -16.32 0.75
N VAL A 40 23.05 -15.01 0.52
CA VAL A 40 22.26 -14.35 -0.54
C VAL A 40 22.57 -14.97 -1.90
N ASN A 41 23.85 -15.13 -2.26
CA ASN A 41 24.26 -15.70 -3.55
C ASN A 41 23.76 -17.15 -3.75
N ILE A 42 23.86 -18.00 -2.71
CA ILE A 42 23.33 -19.37 -2.76
C ILE A 42 21.81 -19.35 -2.97
N LEU A 43 21.10 -18.57 -2.16
CA LEU A 43 19.65 -18.45 -2.23
C LEU A 43 19.18 -17.90 -3.58
N THR A 44 19.88 -16.91 -4.14
CA THR A 44 19.61 -16.38 -5.49
C THR A 44 19.75 -17.45 -6.56
N LYS A 45 20.80 -18.28 -6.53
CA LYS A 45 20.94 -19.37 -7.51
C LYS A 45 19.83 -20.43 -7.43
N MET A 46 19.27 -20.62 -6.23
CA MET A 46 18.19 -21.59 -6.01
C MET A 46 16.80 -21.03 -6.35
N GLU A 47 16.66 -19.72 -6.60
CA GLU A 47 15.35 -19.07 -6.71
C GLU A 47 14.54 -19.54 -7.92
N GLU A 48 15.19 -19.93 -9.01
CA GLU A 48 14.52 -20.42 -10.21
C GLU A 48 14.07 -21.88 -10.09
N ILE A 49 14.70 -22.65 -9.20
CA ILE A 49 14.39 -24.07 -8.99
C ILE A 49 13.31 -24.23 -7.92
N ILE A 50 13.44 -23.50 -6.80
CA ILE A 50 12.57 -23.64 -5.62
C ILE A 50 11.95 -22.30 -5.15
N PRO A 51 11.36 -21.47 -6.03
CA PRO A 51 10.91 -20.10 -5.70
C PRO A 51 9.87 -20.05 -4.57
N LYS A 52 9.05 -21.10 -4.46
CA LYS A 52 7.91 -21.18 -3.55
C LYS A 52 8.23 -21.84 -2.21
N TRP A 53 9.45 -22.35 -2.03
CA TRP A 53 9.83 -23.07 -0.82
C TRP A 53 9.95 -22.12 0.37
N LYS A 54 9.39 -22.54 1.52
CA LYS A 54 9.32 -21.78 2.78
C LYS A 54 10.58 -22.00 3.63
N ILE A 55 11.75 -21.77 3.05
CA ILE A 55 13.04 -22.17 3.64
C ILE A 55 13.80 -21.01 4.29
N VAL A 56 13.33 -19.77 4.12
CA VAL A 56 14.04 -18.59 4.63
C VAL A 56 13.95 -18.58 6.15
N PRO A 57 15.07 -18.64 6.88
CA PRO A 57 15.06 -18.60 8.33
C PRO A 57 14.59 -17.21 8.80
N THR A 58 13.50 -17.18 9.57
CA THR A 58 12.98 -15.96 10.20
C THR A 58 12.59 -16.25 11.63
N LYS A 59 12.82 -15.29 12.53
CA LYS A 59 12.22 -15.29 13.86
C LYS A 59 10.72 -15.03 13.75
N ASP A 60 9.95 -15.39 14.78
CA ASP A 60 8.52 -15.05 14.83
C ASP A 60 8.38 -13.52 14.85
N VAL A 61 7.92 -12.96 13.74
CA VAL A 61 7.74 -11.52 13.56
C VAL A 61 6.60 -11.02 14.45
N ILE A 62 5.60 -11.86 14.75
CA ILE A 62 4.46 -11.45 15.58
C ILE A 62 4.93 -11.14 17.00
N ASP A 63 5.81 -11.96 17.57
CA ASP A 63 6.36 -11.72 18.91
C ASP A 63 7.27 -10.49 18.99
N SER A 64 7.84 -10.07 17.86
CA SER A 64 8.77 -8.93 17.78
C SER A 64 8.09 -7.63 17.35
N ALA A 65 6.95 -7.72 16.65
CA ALA A 65 6.27 -6.56 16.06
C ALA A 65 5.20 -5.96 16.99
N PHE A 66 4.52 -6.79 17.78
CA PHE A 66 3.38 -6.39 18.61
C PHE A 66 3.79 -6.46 20.08
N LYS A 67 3.87 -5.31 20.74
CA LYS A 67 4.29 -5.16 22.14
C LYS A 67 3.20 -5.60 23.12
N ASP A 68 1.96 -5.19 22.87
CA ASP A 68 0.81 -5.56 23.68
C ASP A 68 0.50 -7.07 23.51
N PRO A 69 0.51 -7.86 24.61
CA PRO A 69 0.28 -9.29 24.54
C PRO A 69 -1.14 -9.67 24.09
N ILE A 70 -2.16 -8.86 24.40
CA ILE A 70 -3.54 -9.10 23.98
C ILE A 70 -3.64 -8.91 22.47
N LYS A 71 -3.10 -7.81 21.94
CA LYS A 71 -3.11 -7.53 20.49
C LYS A 71 -2.29 -8.55 19.72
N ARG A 72 -1.16 -8.98 20.29
CA ARG A 72 -0.34 -10.07 19.73
C ARG A 72 -1.14 -11.36 19.58
N GLU A 73 -1.93 -11.73 20.57
CA GLU A 73 -2.76 -12.93 20.52
C GLU A 73 -3.91 -12.81 19.50
N VAL A 74 -4.52 -11.62 19.38
CA VAL A 74 -5.51 -11.33 18.33
C VAL A 74 -4.92 -11.53 16.94
N ILE A 75 -3.71 -11.02 16.71
CA ILE A 75 -2.99 -11.18 15.44
C ILE A 75 -2.62 -12.65 15.20
N ARG A 76 -2.17 -13.38 16.22
CA ARG A 76 -1.84 -14.80 16.13
C ARG A 76 -3.05 -15.67 15.78
N ASN A 77 -4.24 -15.29 16.24
CA ASN A 77 -5.48 -16.00 15.93
C ASN A 77 -6.14 -15.57 14.61
N ASN A 78 -5.60 -14.56 13.92
CA ASN A 78 -6.16 -14.08 12.66
C ASN A 78 -5.82 -15.01 11.49
N LYS A 79 -6.83 -15.75 11.01
CA LYS A 79 -6.74 -16.70 9.89
C LYS A 79 -6.41 -16.06 8.53
N LEU A 80 -6.50 -14.73 8.40
CA LEU A 80 -6.15 -14.00 7.19
C LEU A 80 -4.66 -13.65 7.11
N ILE A 81 -3.90 -13.88 8.18
CA ILE A 81 -2.47 -13.58 8.22
C ILE A 81 -1.66 -14.79 7.79
N TYR A 82 -0.70 -14.57 6.89
CA TYR A 82 0.28 -15.58 6.53
C TYR A 82 1.31 -15.74 7.66
N GLN A 83 1.34 -16.91 8.29
CA GLN A 83 2.22 -17.21 9.45
C GLN A 83 3.35 -18.19 9.14
N ASP A 84 3.37 -18.74 7.94
CA ASP A 84 4.46 -19.60 7.48
C ASP A 84 5.76 -18.79 7.29
N LYS A 85 6.89 -19.48 7.20
CA LYS A 85 8.16 -18.85 6.79
C LYS A 85 8.01 -18.18 5.41
N PRO A 86 8.73 -17.06 5.16
CA PRO A 86 8.75 -16.45 3.84
C PRO A 86 9.19 -17.44 2.77
N ARG A 87 8.54 -17.35 1.61
CA ARG A 87 8.97 -18.08 0.42
C ARG A 87 10.27 -17.48 -0.11
N LEU A 88 11.14 -18.33 -0.65
CA LEU A 88 12.47 -17.95 -1.14
C LEU A 88 12.42 -16.71 -2.05
N LYS A 89 11.60 -16.76 -3.11
CA LYS A 89 11.53 -15.65 -4.08
C LYS A 89 10.96 -14.38 -3.44
N THR A 90 9.98 -14.49 -2.54
CA THR A 90 9.44 -13.33 -1.80
C THR A 90 10.51 -12.65 -0.95
N ALA A 91 11.31 -13.41 -0.19
CA ALA A 91 12.36 -12.82 0.62
C ALA A 91 13.47 -12.17 -0.23
N LEU A 92 13.83 -12.78 -1.36
CA LEU A 92 14.78 -12.20 -2.31
C LEU A 92 14.27 -10.90 -2.94
N GLU A 93 12.99 -10.84 -3.32
CA GLU A 93 12.39 -9.61 -3.82
C GLU A 93 12.31 -8.52 -2.75
N MET A 94 12.04 -8.87 -1.48
CA MET A 94 12.13 -7.91 -0.37
C MET A 94 13.55 -7.36 -0.21
N LEU A 95 14.56 -8.25 -0.24
CA LEU A 95 15.98 -7.89 -0.16
C LEU A 95 16.39 -6.95 -1.30
N ARG A 96 16.10 -7.33 -2.55
CA ARG A 96 16.39 -6.53 -3.75
C ARG A 96 15.69 -5.17 -3.71
N THR A 97 14.41 -5.16 -3.33
CA THR A 97 13.63 -3.93 -3.21
C THR A 97 14.24 -2.98 -2.18
N SER A 98 14.64 -3.48 -1.01
CA SER A 98 15.25 -2.64 0.02
C SER A 98 16.60 -2.06 -0.40
N ILE A 99 17.44 -2.85 -1.09
CA ILE A 99 18.72 -2.37 -1.64
C ILE A 99 18.46 -1.28 -2.70
N SER A 100 17.58 -1.54 -3.66
CA SER A 100 17.27 -0.59 -4.72
C SER A 100 16.64 0.71 -4.21
N LEU A 101 15.82 0.65 -3.16
CA LEU A 101 15.29 1.84 -2.50
C LEU A 101 16.39 2.61 -1.76
N GLU A 102 17.29 1.92 -1.05
CA GLU A 102 18.40 2.54 -0.33
C GLU A 102 19.30 3.37 -1.26
N ASP A 103 19.60 2.84 -2.45
CA ASP A 103 20.45 3.50 -3.46
C ASP A 103 19.83 4.79 -4.01
N GLY A 104 18.50 4.91 -3.98
CA GLY A 104 17.75 6.02 -4.56
C GLY A 104 16.91 6.81 -3.57
N LEU A 105 17.27 6.83 -2.27
CA LEU A 105 16.54 7.60 -1.26
C LEU A 105 16.53 9.10 -1.56
N ASN A 106 17.59 9.62 -2.19
CA ASN A 106 17.69 11.01 -2.63
C ASN A 106 16.68 11.40 -3.72
N GLU A 107 16.09 10.43 -4.43
CA GLU A 107 15.04 10.67 -5.43
C GLU A 107 13.65 10.87 -4.80
N VAL A 108 13.51 10.65 -3.49
CA VAL A 108 12.26 10.85 -2.76
C VAL A 108 12.05 12.36 -2.55
N ILE A 109 11.17 12.94 -3.37
CA ILE A 109 10.85 14.38 -3.38
C ILE A 109 9.46 14.72 -2.81
N LEU A 110 8.54 13.75 -2.71
CA LEU A 110 7.20 14.00 -2.18
C LEU A 110 7.23 14.45 -0.71
N PRO A 111 6.27 15.26 -0.26
CA PRO A 111 6.07 15.52 1.16
C PRO A 111 5.85 14.22 1.95
N PHE A 112 6.50 14.03 3.09
CA PHE A 112 6.26 12.83 3.89
C PHE A 112 6.38 13.01 5.40
N PHE A 113 5.69 12.12 6.11
CA PHE A 113 5.84 11.90 7.54
C PHE A 113 6.27 10.46 7.78
N VAL A 114 7.44 10.25 8.37
CA VAL A 114 7.90 8.93 8.80
C VAL A 114 7.78 8.78 10.32
N LEU A 115 7.14 7.69 10.74
CA LEU A 115 6.88 7.35 12.13
C LEU A 115 7.58 6.03 12.45
N HIS A 116 8.32 5.96 13.56
CA HIS A 116 9.07 4.75 13.92
C HIS A 116 9.14 4.55 15.44
N GLY A 117 9.01 3.31 15.92
CA GLY A 117 9.28 2.96 17.31
C GLY A 117 10.77 2.78 17.56
N GLU A 118 11.35 3.41 18.59
CA GLU A 118 12.80 3.32 18.84
C GLU A 118 13.28 1.92 19.22
N ALA A 119 12.38 1.07 19.72
CA ALA A 119 12.67 -0.31 20.09
C ALA A 119 12.23 -1.32 19.01
N ASP A 120 11.96 -0.86 17.78
CA ASP A 120 11.66 -1.73 16.64
C ASP A 120 12.88 -2.58 16.25
N ILE A 121 12.73 -3.90 16.34
CA ILE A 121 13.74 -4.89 15.91
C ILE A 121 13.36 -5.61 14.61
N VAL A 122 12.18 -5.32 14.06
CA VAL A 122 11.67 -5.87 12.78
C VAL A 122 12.20 -5.02 11.64
N THR A 123 12.07 -3.69 11.76
CA THR A 123 12.74 -2.72 10.90
C THR A 123 13.54 -1.79 11.78
N ASP A 124 14.86 -1.76 11.63
CA ASP A 124 15.72 -0.91 12.47
C ASP A 124 15.39 0.58 12.24
N PRO A 125 15.15 1.41 13.28
CA PRO A 125 14.82 2.84 13.13
C PRO A 125 15.84 3.64 12.32
N GLU A 126 17.10 3.19 12.27
CA GLU A 126 18.14 3.77 11.42
C GLU A 126 17.75 3.83 9.94
N VAL A 127 16.89 2.92 9.46
CA VAL A 127 16.39 2.96 8.07
C VAL A 127 15.53 4.20 7.82
N SER A 128 14.71 4.61 8.81
CA SER A 128 13.87 5.80 8.70
C SER A 128 14.65 7.09 8.88
N LYS A 129 15.67 7.08 9.73
CA LYS A 129 16.64 8.18 9.81
C LYS A 129 17.35 8.39 8.47
N ALA A 130 17.85 7.31 7.86
CA ALA A 130 18.49 7.37 6.54
C ALA A 130 17.56 7.92 5.45
N LEU A 131 16.28 7.51 5.43
CA LEU A 131 15.27 8.10 4.54
C LEU A 131 15.11 9.60 4.79
N TYR A 132 14.92 10.00 6.05
CA TYR A 132 14.75 11.41 6.42
C TYR A 132 15.97 12.26 6.01
N GLU A 133 17.17 11.78 6.25
CA GLU A 133 18.41 12.50 5.94
C GLU A 133 18.63 12.62 4.44
N LYS A 134 18.54 11.50 3.71
CA LYS A 134 18.94 11.44 2.29
C LYS A 134 17.87 11.95 1.33
N ALA A 135 16.59 11.92 1.68
CA ALA A 135 15.52 12.35 0.78
C ALA A 135 15.63 13.83 0.40
N SER A 136 15.39 14.13 -0.89
CA SER A 136 15.40 15.50 -1.42
C SER A 136 14.10 16.28 -1.15
N SER A 137 13.10 15.64 -0.53
CA SER A 137 11.85 16.27 -0.13
C SER A 137 12.08 17.53 0.69
N LYS A 138 11.36 18.60 0.32
CA LYS A 138 11.38 19.89 1.01
C LYS A 138 10.48 19.92 2.23
N ASP A 139 9.51 19.02 2.28
CA ASP A 139 8.55 18.88 3.37
C ASP A 139 8.61 17.46 3.93
N LYS A 140 9.53 17.26 4.88
CA LYS A 140 9.76 15.96 5.50
C LYS A 140 9.73 16.09 7.01
N THR A 141 9.06 15.16 7.67
CA THR A 141 8.97 15.06 9.13
C THR A 141 9.31 13.64 9.56
N ILE A 142 10.07 13.49 10.65
CA ILE A 142 10.32 12.22 11.31
C ILE A 142 9.88 12.30 12.77
N LYS A 143 9.21 11.27 13.27
CA LYS A 143 8.94 11.09 14.70
C LYS A 143 9.36 9.70 15.15
N LEU A 144 10.27 9.67 16.12
CA LEU A 144 10.71 8.47 16.80
C LEU A 144 10.01 8.39 18.15
N TYR A 145 9.42 7.22 18.45
CA TYR A 145 8.66 7.00 19.67
C TYR A 145 9.46 6.13 20.64
N PRO A 146 9.92 6.68 21.78
CA PRO A 146 10.73 5.95 22.74
C PRO A 146 10.03 4.68 23.25
N GLY A 147 10.73 3.56 23.19
CA GLY A 147 10.27 2.27 23.70
C GLY A 147 9.11 1.61 22.94
N MET A 148 8.56 2.24 21.90
CA MET A 148 7.58 1.60 21.00
C MET A 148 8.27 0.63 20.03
N TRP A 149 7.54 -0.40 19.60
CA TRP A 149 7.98 -1.45 18.67
C TRP A 149 7.48 -1.17 17.24
N HIS A 150 7.49 -2.19 16.36
CA HIS A 150 7.11 -2.08 14.95
C HIS A 150 5.64 -1.71 14.72
N GLY A 151 4.73 -2.32 15.49
CA GLY A 151 3.28 -2.23 15.32
C GLY A 151 2.68 -0.93 15.86
N LEU A 152 3.19 0.23 15.44
CA LEU A 152 2.80 1.56 15.96
C LEU A 152 1.29 1.83 15.97
N THR A 153 0.55 1.32 14.97
CA THR A 153 -0.88 1.62 14.80
C THR A 153 -1.82 0.52 15.34
N SER A 154 -1.28 -0.60 15.81
CA SER A 154 -2.11 -1.78 16.17
C SER A 154 -1.49 -2.77 17.16
N GLY A 155 -0.23 -2.58 17.55
CA GLY A 155 0.53 -3.50 18.39
C GLY A 155 1.13 -2.88 19.65
N GLU A 156 0.97 -1.57 19.85
CA GLU A 156 1.31 -0.87 21.09
C GLU A 156 0.11 -0.80 22.06
N PRO A 157 0.28 -0.43 23.34
CA PRO A 157 -0.83 -0.05 24.22
C PRO A 157 -1.74 1.02 23.59
N ASP A 158 -3.00 1.10 23.99
CA ASP A 158 -3.99 1.99 23.36
C ASP A 158 -3.58 3.47 23.43
N GLU A 159 -3.04 3.92 24.56
CA GLU A 159 -2.59 5.31 24.75
C GLU A 159 -1.46 5.66 23.77
N ASN A 160 -0.58 4.70 23.51
CA ASN A 160 0.51 4.82 22.55
C ASN A 160 -0.02 4.92 21.12
N ILE A 161 -0.99 4.08 20.76
CA ILE A 161 -1.63 4.11 19.43
C ILE A 161 -2.37 5.44 19.20
N GLU A 162 -3.08 5.93 20.21
CA GLU A 162 -3.79 7.20 20.15
C GLU A 162 -2.84 8.37 19.84
N ILE A 163 -1.67 8.42 20.46
CA ILE A 163 -0.63 9.42 20.18
C ILE A 163 -0.20 9.34 18.71
N VAL A 164 0.07 8.12 18.20
CA VAL A 164 0.47 7.90 16.79
C VAL A 164 -0.60 8.42 15.83
N PHE A 165 -1.88 8.11 16.06
CA PHE A 165 -2.97 8.59 15.21
C PHE A 165 -3.20 10.11 15.33
N ALA A 166 -3.04 10.69 16.52
CA ALA A 166 -3.12 12.13 16.72
C ALA A 166 -2.04 12.87 15.93
N ASP A 167 -0.79 12.37 15.93
CA ASP A 167 0.30 12.94 15.15
C ASP A 167 0.05 12.84 13.64
N ILE A 168 -0.43 11.68 13.17
CA ILE A 168 -0.77 11.46 11.76
C ILE A 168 -1.87 12.45 11.32
N THR A 169 -2.95 12.54 12.10
CA THR A 169 -4.08 13.45 11.81
C THR A 169 -3.60 14.89 11.78
N ALA A 170 -2.84 15.33 12.79
CA ALA A 170 -2.30 16.68 12.85
C ALA A 170 -1.36 17.01 11.67
N TRP A 171 -0.61 16.02 11.17
CA TRP A 171 0.24 16.19 9.98
C TRP A 171 -0.60 16.32 8.71
N LEU A 172 -1.66 15.52 8.57
CA LEU A 172 -2.58 15.55 7.44
C LEU A 172 -3.39 16.84 7.40
N ASP A 173 -3.97 17.27 8.52
CA ASP A 173 -4.82 18.48 8.60
C ASP A 173 -4.09 19.72 8.09
N LYS A 174 -2.80 19.86 8.44
CA LYS A 174 -1.94 20.96 7.95
C LYS A 174 -1.81 21.02 6.43
N ARG A 175 -2.06 19.92 5.73
CA ARG A 175 -1.90 19.75 4.28
C ARG A 175 -3.23 19.59 3.54
N CYS A 176 -4.31 19.29 4.26
CA CYS A 176 -5.67 19.20 3.71
C CYS A 176 -6.40 20.55 3.67
N ASN A 177 -5.90 21.58 4.37
CA ASN A 177 -6.54 22.90 4.49
C ASN A 177 -6.61 23.75 3.20
N ALA A 178 -6.22 23.20 2.04
CA ALA A 178 -6.31 23.87 0.75
C ALA A 178 -7.60 23.56 -0.02
N VAL A 179 -8.49 22.70 0.49
CA VAL A 179 -9.78 22.45 -0.15
C VAL A 179 -10.90 22.96 0.75
N THR A 180 -11.27 24.22 0.57
CA THR A 180 -12.57 24.70 1.06
C THR A 180 -13.64 23.84 0.41
N PHE A 181 -14.64 23.39 1.19
CA PHE A 181 -15.76 22.59 0.68
C PHE A 181 -16.47 23.26 -0.52
N GLU A 182 -16.41 24.60 -0.59
CA GLU A 182 -16.81 25.41 -1.74
C GLU A 182 -16.12 25.04 -3.07
N GLN A 183 -14.85 24.63 -3.05
CA GLN A 183 -14.11 24.25 -4.26
C GLN A 183 -14.50 22.87 -4.78
N ILE A 184 -14.92 21.95 -3.90
CA ILE A 184 -15.44 20.63 -4.28
C ILE A 184 -16.84 20.75 -4.90
N LEU A 185 -17.63 21.73 -4.44
CA LEU A 185 -19.01 21.95 -4.92
C LEU A 185 -19.12 22.87 -6.14
N ARG A 186 -18.02 23.42 -6.67
CA ARG A 186 -18.09 24.17 -7.92
C ARG A 186 -18.37 23.21 -9.08
N PRO A 187 -19.51 23.34 -9.78
CA PRO A 187 -19.69 22.62 -11.04
C PRO A 187 -18.59 23.07 -11.98
N SER A 188 -17.90 22.11 -12.60
CA SER A 188 -16.98 22.38 -13.71
C SER A 188 -17.79 22.93 -14.89
N ASN A 189 -18.03 24.24 -14.91
CA ASN A 189 -18.58 24.96 -16.07
C ASN A 189 -17.50 25.25 -17.13
N GLN A 190 -16.50 24.36 -17.27
CA GLN A 190 -15.59 24.38 -18.40
C GLN A 190 -15.72 23.04 -19.13
N GLY A 191 -16.38 23.09 -20.29
CA GLY A 191 -16.28 22.05 -21.31
C GLY A 191 -17.56 21.27 -21.63
N PHE A 192 -18.68 21.94 -21.88
CA PHE A 192 -19.76 21.37 -22.70
C PHE A 192 -20.47 22.50 -23.47
N GLU A 193 -19.73 23.29 -24.23
CA GLU A 193 -20.33 24.06 -25.34
C GLU A 193 -19.87 23.45 -26.67
N LYS A 194 -20.87 23.20 -27.53
CA LYS A 194 -20.82 22.63 -28.88
C LYS A 194 -20.86 21.10 -28.98
N PHE A 195 -22.04 20.52 -28.78
CA PHE A 195 -22.48 19.36 -29.57
C PHE A 195 -23.96 19.33 -29.95
N ASP A 196 -24.68 20.46 -29.91
CA ASP A 196 -26.14 20.48 -30.18
C ASP A 196 -26.55 20.76 -31.64
N ASN A 197 -25.61 20.98 -32.57
CA ASN A 197 -25.97 21.44 -33.92
C ASN A 197 -25.82 20.41 -35.06
N VAL A 198 -25.67 19.11 -34.78
CA VAL A 198 -25.58 18.08 -35.84
C VAL A 198 -26.79 17.13 -35.88
N MET A 199 -27.61 17.01 -34.81
CA MET A 199 -28.76 16.08 -34.83
C MET A 199 -30.11 16.68 -35.26
N VAL A 200 -30.23 18.01 -35.39
CA VAL A 200 -31.52 18.65 -35.70
C VAL A 200 -31.80 18.78 -37.21
N SER A 201 -30.78 18.58 -38.08
CA SER A 201 -30.94 18.78 -39.54
C SER A 201 -31.37 17.54 -40.34
N MET A 202 -31.40 16.33 -39.76
CA MET A 202 -31.75 15.11 -40.51
C MET A 202 -33.16 14.57 -40.25
N ALA A 203 -33.89 15.12 -39.28
CA ALA A 203 -35.24 14.65 -38.92
C ALA A 203 -36.37 15.27 -39.77
N ALA A 204 -36.05 16.16 -40.72
CA ALA A 204 -37.03 16.93 -41.49
C ALA A 204 -37.14 16.48 -42.96
N THR A 205 -36.95 15.20 -43.30
CA THR A 205 -37.36 14.65 -44.61
C THR A 205 -37.41 13.13 -44.59
N SER A 206 -38.56 12.54 -44.28
CA SER A 206 -39.26 11.59 -45.16
C SER A 206 -40.37 10.86 -44.40
N SER A 207 -41.50 10.72 -45.08
CA SER A 207 -42.75 10.15 -44.62
C SER A 207 -42.91 8.70 -45.10
N ARG A 208 -43.47 7.87 -44.21
CA ARG A 208 -44.24 6.62 -44.42
C ARG A 208 -43.61 5.42 -45.16
N THR A 209 -43.58 4.26 -44.48
CA THR A 209 -44.57 3.16 -44.66
C THR A 209 -44.49 2.13 -43.52
N GLN A 210 -45.65 1.60 -43.12
CA GLN A 210 -45.86 0.56 -42.08
C GLN A 210 -45.59 -0.87 -42.60
N SER A 211 -45.08 -1.76 -41.74
CA SER A 211 -45.60 -3.14 -41.67
C SER A 211 -45.40 -3.78 -40.29
N ASN A 212 -46.42 -4.53 -39.86
CA ASN A 212 -46.63 -5.16 -38.56
C ASN A 212 -45.60 -6.24 -38.18
N GLY A 213 -45.36 -6.40 -36.87
CA GLY A 213 -44.65 -7.54 -36.29
C GLY A 213 -44.73 -7.56 -34.76
N THR A 214 -45.82 -8.11 -34.24
CA THR A 214 -46.07 -8.40 -32.81
C THR A 214 -45.27 -9.62 -32.36
N TYR A 215 -44.44 -9.51 -31.32
CA TYR A 215 -44.12 -10.68 -30.47
C TYR A 215 -44.02 -10.33 -28.98
N LEU A 216 -44.79 -11.10 -28.21
CA LEU A 216 -45.05 -11.05 -26.78
C LEU A 216 -43.95 -11.70 -25.95
N CYS A 217 -43.96 -11.31 -24.67
CA CYS A 217 -43.18 -11.78 -23.54
C CYS A 217 -43.18 -13.31 -23.28
N GLY A 218 -42.03 -13.84 -22.85
CA GLY A 218 -41.89 -14.81 -21.75
C GLY A 218 -41.87 -16.32 -22.09
N LEU A 219 -40.81 -17.02 -21.67
CA LEU A 219 -40.83 -18.02 -20.57
C LEU A 219 -39.61 -18.98 -20.59
N LYS A 220 -39.04 -19.15 -19.37
CA LYS A 220 -38.55 -20.37 -18.70
C LYS A 220 -37.26 -21.08 -19.17
N ARG A 221 -36.35 -21.20 -18.18
CA ARG A 221 -35.22 -22.16 -18.02
C ARG A 221 -35.64 -23.63 -18.22
N PRO A 222 -34.64 -24.52 -18.32
CA PRO A 222 -34.57 -25.60 -17.32
C PRO A 222 -33.20 -25.75 -16.62
N ARG A 223 -33.27 -26.08 -15.33
CA ARG A 223 -32.23 -26.69 -14.51
C ARG A 223 -31.89 -28.09 -15.04
N THR A 224 -30.62 -28.48 -14.96
CA THR A 224 -30.23 -29.87 -14.73
C THR A 224 -29.27 -29.95 -13.55
N GLN A 225 -29.53 -30.94 -12.71
CA GLN A 225 -28.88 -31.29 -11.45
C GLN A 225 -28.37 -32.73 -11.60
N ARG A 226 -27.36 -33.11 -10.79
CA ARG A 226 -26.89 -34.46 -10.34
C ARG A 226 -25.35 -34.54 -10.49
N ARG A 227 -24.57 -35.10 -9.57
CA ARG A 227 -24.79 -35.88 -8.34
C ARG A 227 -23.45 -35.93 -7.54
N SER A 228 -23.52 -36.03 -6.22
CA SER A 228 -22.40 -36.42 -5.34
C SER A 228 -22.09 -37.92 -5.42
N ALA A 229 -20.84 -38.31 -5.12
CA ALA A 229 -20.51 -39.53 -4.38
C ALA A 229 -19.09 -39.44 -3.76
N MET A 230 -19.04 -39.75 -2.45
CA MET A 230 -17.93 -40.12 -1.55
C MET A 230 -16.71 -39.20 -1.40
#